data_AF-A0AAD9MSA4-F1
#
_entry.id   AF-A0AAD9MSA4-F1
#
_cell.length_a   1.000
_cell.length_b   1.000
_cell.length_c   1.000
_cell.angle_alpha   90.00
_cell.angle_beta   90.00
_cell.angle_gamma   90.00
#
_symmetry.space_group_name_H-M   'P 1'
#
loop_
_entity.id
_entity.type
_entity.pdbx_description
1 polymer ?
#
loop_
_entity_poly.entity_id
_entity_poly.type
_entity_poly.pdbx_seq_one_letter_code
_entity_poly.pdbx_strand_id
1 'polypeptide(L)'
;MPQEVPSSSHSILLLCNTWSAITEGISAVNQSVALTLSRYKGIQVYSTVFHALTDLNPTDRSLADENRISLVSLDPGRGSERQFYERFNESPAEFFADAQKSIPHVTHIVGHSPITAKAALVLRRQLYPDSGVILFYHVIPRDVEWLADSLRYPVPTDDEQVRLGEQADVVYSVTEKTHWYYAAKFRNRCQTEVDHRLFLPQCSPPVFDVRRSNVKNDAYDVVTLTHGSDACAAWSGVDIAGCGVNKVAMETAKYKGSAKPPTLRVGGTHNDVTQIRNHVKQFISELVLDVANYRSPKELYGDLDRRTLCIVPSRSEPYGYMGLQALSAGIPTLISEDSCLASVVKRLTSEPEVFLGRDCGSDDRVIGIPPPPFHPLMYIIEPDKPVKVPVTPSTESVRQDGSVWRDRILGVMQNYQTADDNAKQLQMALKRDEMTKETHDNFVSYVLGGIRLKHELTGLRFQYRKDEEKEVPVTESFNNFLSAVMKQCWRYKHHPLTTESDLYPIIAGVDLPIKDLVSKVTNKIEGQNRRIVGVDNASGAFIVYCPTTDALSDLWAMCDVINRSLSATLLSGEENSILEHFKLESVTTRTIISGPEFLEYKNQLTKNMIDDDQLA
;
A
#
# COMPACT_ATOMS: atom_id res chain seq x y z
N MET A 1 27.19 29.00 -12.09
CA MET A 1 27.72 28.27 -10.92
C MET A 1 26.76 27.14 -10.62
N PRO A 2 27.24 25.93 -10.24
CA PRO A 2 26.37 24.92 -9.66
C PRO A 2 25.75 25.49 -8.39
N GLN A 3 24.46 25.26 -8.16
CA GLN A 3 23.91 25.49 -6.82
C GLN A 3 24.48 24.41 -5.90
N GLU A 4 25.03 24.82 -4.75
CA GLU A 4 25.46 23.88 -3.72
C GLU A 4 24.24 23.07 -3.26
N VAL A 5 24.34 21.75 -3.37
CA VAL A 5 23.36 20.84 -2.74
C VAL A 5 23.56 20.97 -1.23
N PRO A 6 22.52 21.30 -0.45
CA PRO A 6 22.66 21.49 0.99
C PRO A 6 23.17 20.21 1.64
N SER A 7 24.18 20.34 2.51
CA SER A 7 25.01 19.28 3.08
C SER A 7 24.30 18.31 4.05
N SER A 8 22.96 18.23 4.00
CA SER A 8 22.11 17.42 4.89
C SER A 8 20.96 16.74 4.14
N SER A 9 21.06 16.52 2.82
CA SER A 9 20.02 15.85 2.04
C SER A 9 20.06 14.32 2.21
N HIS A 10 18.96 13.73 2.67
CA HIS A 10 18.79 12.27 2.67
C HIS A 10 18.56 11.77 1.25
N SER A 11 19.45 10.92 0.75
CA SER A 11 19.40 10.38 -0.61
C SER A 11 18.96 8.92 -0.59
N ILE A 12 17.91 8.59 -1.33
CA ILE A 12 17.34 7.23 -1.36
C ILE A 12 17.46 6.67 -2.77
N LEU A 13 18.07 5.49 -2.89
CA LEU A 13 18.26 4.79 -4.17
C LEU A 13 17.30 3.60 -4.27
N LEU A 14 16.31 3.71 -5.15
CA LEU A 14 15.31 2.68 -5.41
C LEU A 14 15.72 1.85 -6.62
N LEU A 15 15.91 0.53 -6.44
CA LEU A 15 16.35 -0.37 -7.49
C LEU A 15 15.16 -1.10 -8.14
N CYS A 16 14.74 -0.62 -9.30
CA CYS A 16 13.70 -1.23 -10.12
C CYS A 16 14.15 -1.35 -11.59
N ASN A 17 13.53 -2.27 -12.32
CA ASN A 17 13.79 -2.46 -13.75
C ASN A 17 13.02 -1.50 -14.66
N THR A 18 11.91 -0.96 -14.16
CA THR A 18 10.91 -0.22 -14.94
C THR A 18 10.27 0.85 -14.05
N TRP A 19 9.74 1.91 -14.67
CA TRP A 19 9.04 2.99 -14.00
C TRP A 19 7.65 3.19 -14.61
N SER A 20 6.65 2.47 -14.10
CA SER A 20 5.23 2.68 -14.46
C SER A 20 4.27 2.09 -13.43
N ALA A 21 3.13 2.75 -13.20
CA ALA A 21 2.03 2.23 -12.36
C ALA A 21 1.19 1.12 -13.04
N ILE A 22 1.32 0.93 -14.35
CA ILE A 22 0.52 -0.06 -15.11
C ILE A 22 1.20 -1.44 -15.10
N THR A 23 2.52 -1.46 -15.17
CA THR A 23 3.31 -2.69 -15.32
C THR A 23 3.61 -3.31 -13.96
N GLU A 24 3.06 -4.51 -13.69
CA GLU A 24 3.56 -5.45 -12.67
C GLU A 24 3.56 -4.96 -11.20
N GLY A 25 3.32 -5.85 -10.24
CA GLY A 25 3.22 -5.46 -8.82
C GLY A 25 4.49 -4.77 -8.27
N ILE A 26 5.66 -5.10 -8.83
CA ILE A 26 6.96 -4.60 -8.35
C ILE A 26 7.17 -3.12 -8.74
N SER A 27 6.97 -2.74 -10.01
CA SER A 27 7.20 -1.36 -10.46
C SER A 27 6.19 -0.40 -9.86
N ALA A 28 4.92 -0.81 -9.75
CA ALA A 28 3.89 -0.01 -9.11
C ALA A 28 4.19 0.26 -7.62
N VAL A 29 4.71 -0.72 -6.88
CA VAL A 29 5.17 -0.51 -5.49
C VAL A 29 6.37 0.42 -5.43
N ASN A 30 7.37 0.23 -6.31
CA ASN A 30 8.54 1.10 -6.38
C ASN A 30 8.15 2.56 -6.69
N GLN A 31 7.27 2.78 -7.67
CA GLN A 31 6.77 4.11 -8.04
C GLN A 31 5.95 4.72 -6.89
N SER A 32 5.09 3.94 -6.21
CA SER A 32 4.33 4.40 -5.04
C SER A 32 5.26 4.84 -3.89
N VAL A 33 6.27 4.03 -3.55
CA VAL A 33 7.31 4.36 -2.57
C VAL A 33 8.04 5.65 -2.95
N ALA A 34 8.47 5.79 -4.21
CA ALA A 34 9.17 6.97 -4.71
C ALA A 34 8.32 8.25 -4.65
N LEU A 35 7.05 8.18 -5.04
CA LEU A 35 6.09 9.28 -5.01
C LEU A 35 5.68 9.67 -3.58
N THR A 36 5.69 8.72 -2.64
CA THR A 36 5.47 9.01 -1.22
C THR A 36 6.69 9.72 -0.63
N LEU A 37 7.91 9.22 -0.87
CA LEU A 37 9.16 9.79 -0.35
C LEU A 37 9.47 11.19 -0.91
N SER A 38 9.23 11.44 -2.19
CA SER A 38 9.50 12.73 -2.85
C SER A 38 8.64 13.90 -2.36
N ARG A 39 7.53 13.64 -1.65
CA ARG A 39 6.72 14.69 -0.99
C ARG A 39 7.45 15.36 0.17
N TYR A 40 8.47 14.70 0.73
CA TYR A 40 9.22 15.17 1.89
C TYR A 40 10.40 16.07 1.46
N LYS A 41 10.50 17.26 2.07
CA LYS A 41 11.59 18.20 1.80
C LYS A 41 12.91 17.67 2.36
N GLY A 42 14.01 17.95 1.65
CA GLY A 42 15.35 17.48 2.02
C GLY A 42 15.63 16.03 1.61
N ILE A 43 14.66 15.36 0.97
CA ILE A 43 14.81 14.00 0.46
C ILE A 43 15.08 14.07 -1.05
N GLN A 44 16.16 13.45 -1.50
CA GLN A 44 16.41 13.22 -2.92
C GLN A 44 16.14 11.75 -3.24
N VAL A 45 15.21 11.50 -4.15
CA VAL A 45 14.85 10.15 -4.59
C VAL A 45 15.50 9.88 -5.95
N TYR A 46 16.21 8.77 -6.04
CA TYR A 46 16.73 8.20 -7.27
C TYR A 46 16.00 6.87 -7.53
N SER A 47 15.58 6.60 -8.75
CA SER A 47 15.00 5.29 -9.12
C SER A 47 15.66 4.77 -10.40
N THR A 48 16.13 3.53 -10.39
CA THR A 48 16.68 2.93 -11.60
C THR A 48 15.58 2.53 -12.60
N VAL A 49 15.97 2.45 -13.88
CA VAL A 49 15.25 1.76 -14.95
C VAL A 49 16.28 1.04 -15.83
N PHE A 50 15.95 -0.15 -16.36
CA PHE A 50 16.89 -1.03 -17.08
C PHE A 50 16.72 -0.93 -18.60
N HIS A 51 16.53 0.28 -19.08
CA HIS A 51 16.37 0.66 -20.49
C HIS A 51 16.59 2.17 -20.64
N ALA A 52 16.69 2.68 -21.86
CA ALA A 52 16.93 4.11 -22.07
C ALA A 52 15.72 4.95 -21.61
N LEU A 53 15.99 6.15 -21.09
CA LEU A 53 14.94 7.10 -20.67
C LEU A 53 14.05 7.57 -21.84
N THR A 54 14.54 7.42 -23.08
CA THR A 54 13.77 7.68 -24.32
C THR A 54 12.64 6.68 -24.55
N ASP A 55 12.71 5.52 -23.92
CA ASP A 55 11.78 4.40 -24.13
C ASP A 55 10.65 4.41 -23.09
N LEU A 56 10.75 5.28 -22.07
CA LEU A 56 9.69 5.53 -21.10
C LEU A 56 8.48 6.20 -21.76
N ASN A 57 7.28 5.92 -21.23
CA ASN A 57 6.11 6.70 -21.59
C ASN A 57 6.32 8.18 -21.19
N PRO A 58 6.03 9.17 -22.05
CA PRO A 58 6.11 10.59 -21.70
C PRO A 58 5.36 10.95 -20.41
N THR A 59 4.25 10.29 -20.11
CA THR A 59 3.44 10.45 -18.88
C THR A 59 4.21 9.97 -17.65
N ASP A 60 4.82 8.78 -17.70
CA ASP A 60 5.60 8.21 -16.60
C ASP A 60 6.88 9.04 -16.35
N ARG A 61 7.50 9.56 -17.43
CA ARG A 61 8.63 10.49 -17.34
C ARG A 61 8.23 11.85 -16.74
N SER A 62 7.11 12.45 -17.19
CA SER A 62 6.57 13.69 -16.61
C SER A 62 6.25 13.52 -15.13
N LEU A 63 5.68 12.38 -14.74
CA LEU A 63 5.39 12.05 -13.34
C LEU A 63 6.65 12.02 -12.46
N ALA A 64 7.78 11.52 -12.97
CA ALA A 64 9.06 11.58 -12.26
C ALA A 64 9.61 13.02 -12.19
N ASP A 65 9.63 13.74 -13.31
CA ASP A 65 10.14 15.11 -13.42
C ASP A 65 9.34 16.07 -12.49
N GLU A 66 8.01 16.00 -12.50
CA GLU A 66 7.09 16.78 -11.65
C GLU A 66 7.29 16.53 -10.15
N ASN A 67 7.61 15.29 -9.78
CA ASN A 67 7.86 14.90 -8.39
C ASN A 67 9.35 14.95 -8.02
N ARG A 68 10.23 15.49 -8.90
CA ARG A 68 11.68 15.64 -8.66
C ARG A 68 12.43 14.32 -8.40
N ILE A 69 11.93 13.24 -8.98
CA ILE A 69 12.50 11.90 -8.85
C ILE A 69 13.50 11.71 -9.98
N SER A 70 14.78 11.49 -9.63
CA SER A 70 15.84 11.32 -10.61
C SER A 70 15.84 9.88 -11.15
N LEU A 71 15.39 9.69 -12.39
CA LEU A 71 15.44 8.40 -13.05
C LEU A 71 16.86 8.08 -13.55
N VAL A 72 17.37 6.91 -13.17
CA VAL A 72 18.73 6.44 -13.46
C VAL A 72 18.65 5.30 -14.47
N SER A 73 18.94 5.62 -15.74
CA SER A 73 19.01 4.63 -16.82
C SER A 73 20.24 3.75 -16.66
N LEU A 74 20.04 2.44 -16.51
CA LEU A 74 21.09 1.43 -16.59
C LEU A 74 20.94 0.69 -17.92
N ASP A 75 21.99 0.66 -18.73
CA ASP A 75 22.00 -0.03 -20.02
C ASP A 75 22.13 -1.55 -19.80
N PRO A 76 21.17 -2.38 -20.24
CA PRO A 76 21.29 -3.83 -20.17
C PRO A 76 22.36 -4.41 -21.13
N GLY A 77 22.80 -3.63 -22.12
CA GLY A 77 23.82 -4.00 -23.08
C GLY A 77 23.35 -5.11 -24.04
N ARG A 78 24.23 -6.09 -24.30
CA ARG A 78 23.94 -7.24 -25.18
C ARG A 78 23.77 -8.51 -24.37
N GLY A 79 22.68 -9.24 -24.59
CA GLY A 79 22.37 -10.52 -23.96
C GLY A 79 20.86 -10.78 -23.95
N SER A 80 20.43 -11.84 -23.27
CA SER A 80 19.02 -11.97 -22.88
C SER A 80 18.72 -11.15 -21.61
N GLU A 81 17.45 -10.78 -21.41
CA GLU A 81 16.99 -10.07 -20.20
C GLU A 81 17.44 -10.80 -18.92
N ARG A 82 17.31 -12.14 -18.93
CA ARG A 82 17.74 -13.03 -17.84
C ARG A 82 19.25 -12.95 -17.55
N GLN A 83 20.10 -13.00 -18.57
CA GLN A 83 21.55 -12.88 -18.41
C GLN A 83 21.95 -11.51 -17.85
N PHE A 84 21.22 -10.46 -18.23
CA PHE A 84 21.41 -9.15 -17.64
C PHE A 84 21.01 -9.12 -16.15
N TYR A 85 19.85 -9.65 -15.75
CA TYR A 85 19.46 -9.71 -14.34
C TYR A 85 20.44 -10.54 -13.49
N GLU A 86 20.94 -11.65 -14.02
CA GLU A 86 21.95 -12.50 -13.36
C GLU A 86 23.24 -11.68 -13.11
N ARG A 87 23.79 -11.03 -14.16
CA ARG A 87 24.97 -10.14 -14.04
C ARG A 87 24.74 -8.95 -13.12
N PHE A 88 23.60 -8.28 -13.22
CA PHE A 88 23.28 -7.10 -12.40
C PHE A 88 23.18 -7.46 -10.91
N ASN A 89 22.69 -8.65 -10.57
CA ASN A 89 22.68 -9.11 -9.18
C ASN A 89 24.03 -9.65 -8.69
N GLU A 90 25.00 -9.88 -9.56
CA GLU A 90 26.37 -10.26 -9.19
C GLU A 90 27.29 -9.04 -9.03
N SER A 91 27.30 -8.15 -10.03
CA SER A 91 28.19 -6.99 -10.12
C SER A 91 27.42 -5.70 -10.49
N PRO A 92 26.45 -5.23 -9.68
CA PRO A 92 25.67 -4.03 -10.00
C PRO A 92 26.54 -2.77 -10.13
N ALA A 93 27.67 -2.69 -9.41
CA ALA A 93 28.57 -1.54 -9.47
C ALA A 93 29.13 -1.26 -10.88
N GLU A 94 29.29 -2.29 -11.73
CA GLU A 94 29.71 -2.14 -13.14
C GLU A 94 28.75 -1.22 -13.92
N PHE A 95 27.46 -1.29 -13.60
CA PHE A 95 26.40 -0.52 -14.27
C PHE A 95 26.23 0.90 -13.68
N PHE A 96 26.81 1.16 -12.50
CA PHE A 96 26.70 2.46 -11.81
C PHE A 96 27.89 3.40 -12.06
N ALA A 97 28.91 3.00 -12.82
CA ALA A 97 30.15 3.78 -13.00
C ALA A 97 29.94 5.25 -13.47
N ASP A 98 28.95 5.51 -14.32
CA ASP A 98 28.56 6.87 -14.71
C ASP A 98 27.50 7.48 -13.79
N ALA A 99 26.56 6.67 -13.29
CA ALA A 99 25.49 7.13 -12.39
C ALA A 99 26.04 7.63 -11.03
N GLN A 100 27.07 6.98 -10.48
CA GLN A 100 27.67 7.32 -9.18
C GLN A 100 28.17 8.78 -9.11
N LYS A 101 28.61 9.35 -10.23
CA LYS A 101 29.02 10.77 -10.33
C LYS A 101 27.85 11.73 -10.02
N SER A 102 26.62 11.27 -10.23
CA SER A 102 25.37 12.02 -9.97
C SER A 102 24.65 11.59 -8.68
N ILE A 103 25.17 10.56 -8.00
CA ILE A 103 24.64 9.96 -6.76
C ILE A 103 25.80 9.81 -5.77
N PRO A 104 26.38 10.91 -5.26
CA PRO A 104 27.62 10.87 -4.47
C PRO A 104 27.43 10.27 -3.06
N HIS A 105 26.20 10.22 -2.56
CA HIS A 105 25.85 9.72 -1.24
C HIS A 105 24.45 9.10 -1.29
N VAL A 106 24.25 8.02 -0.53
CA VAL A 106 22.98 7.30 -0.36
C VAL A 106 22.82 6.94 1.12
N THR A 107 21.68 7.29 1.72
CA THR A 107 21.33 6.87 3.09
C THR A 107 20.63 5.51 3.10
N HIS A 108 19.82 5.23 2.07
CA HIS A 108 19.03 4.00 1.98
C HIS A 108 18.99 3.46 0.55
N ILE A 109 19.23 2.16 0.39
CA ILE A 109 19.05 1.42 -0.86
C ILE A 109 17.83 0.51 -0.71
N VAL A 110 16.88 0.61 -1.64
CA VAL A 110 15.68 -0.24 -1.66
C VAL A 110 15.79 -1.26 -2.79
N GLY A 111 15.77 -2.54 -2.45
CA GLY A 111 15.76 -3.66 -3.39
C GLY A 111 14.44 -4.42 -3.38
N HIS A 112 14.11 -5.09 -4.49
CA HIS A 112 12.88 -5.86 -4.66
C HIS A 112 13.25 -7.32 -4.94
N SER A 113 12.80 -8.25 -4.10
CA SER A 113 12.92 -9.69 -4.36
C SER A 113 11.77 -10.13 -5.28
N PRO A 114 12.06 -10.76 -6.44
CA PRO A 114 13.35 -11.38 -6.81
C PRO A 114 14.32 -10.53 -7.65
N ILE A 115 13.90 -9.40 -8.22
CA ILE A 115 14.62 -8.71 -9.33
C ILE A 115 15.94 -8.04 -8.91
N THR A 116 15.96 -7.29 -7.79
CA THR A 116 17.06 -6.38 -7.41
C THR A 116 17.53 -6.55 -5.96
N ALA A 117 16.98 -7.49 -5.19
CA ALA A 117 17.31 -7.68 -3.78
C ALA A 117 18.80 -8.03 -3.53
N LYS A 118 19.38 -8.93 -4.32
CA LYS A 118 20.81 -9.26 -4.21
C LYS A 118 21.69 -8.07 -4.65
N ALA A 119 21.29 -7.36 -5.73
CA ALA A 119 21.96 -6.14 -6.17
C ALA A 119 22.03 -5.05 -5.09
N ALA A 120 20.95 -4.82 -4.31
CA ALA A 120 20.94 -3.83 -3.23
C ALA A 120 22.02 -4.11 -2.17
N LEU A 121 22.15 -5.36 -1.73
CA LEU A 121 23.15 -5.80 -0.75
C LEU A 121 24.59 -5.77 -1.29
N VAL A 122 24.77 -5.93 -2.61
CA VAL A 122 26.08 -5.77 -3.25
C VAL A 122 26.44 -4.28 -3.38
N LEU A 123 25.49 -3.41 -3.75
CA LEU A 123 25.70 -1.96 -3.84
C LEU A 123 26.06 -1.33 -2.48
N ARG A 124 25.42 -1.74 -1.37
CA ARG A 124 25.86 -1.32 -0.02
C ARG A 124 27.34 -1.66 0.18
N ARG A 125 27.73 -2.91 -0.06
CA ARG A 125 29.12 -3.37 0.16
C ARG A 125 30.17 -2.76 -0.76
N GLN A 126 29.79 -2.32 -1.97
CA GLN A 126 30.73 -1.87 -3.00
C GLN A 126 30.80 -0.35 -3.18
N LEU A 127 29.65 0.35 -3.14
CA LEU A 127 29.56 1.77 -3.48
C LEU A 127 29.07 2.66 -2.33
N TYR A 128 28.23 2.14 -1.43
CA TYR A 128 27.59 2.93 -0.37
C TYR A 128 27.62 2.17 0.99
N PRO A 129 28.80 2.03 1.63
CA PRO A 129 28.98 1.19 2.82
C PRO A 129 28.13 1.62 4.01
N ASP A 130 27.83 2.91 4.12
CA ASP A 130 27.06 3.51 5.21
C ASP A 130 25.53 3.53 4.96
N SER A 131 25.06 2.99 3.83
CA SER A 131 23.62 2.91 3.54
C SER A 131 22.92 1.77 4.28
N GLY A 132 21.74 2.03 4.82
CA GLY A 132 20.78 0.97 5.16
C GLY A 132 20.21 0.30 3.89
N VAL A 133 19.95 -0.99 3.93
CA VAL A 133 19.30 -1.76 2.85
C VAL A 133 17.94 -2.24 3.28
N ILE A 134 16.93 -1.88 2.49
CA ILE A 134 15.54 -2.30 2.67
C ILE A 134 15.17 -3.25 1.53
N LEU A 135 14.62 -4.43 1.84
CA LEU A 135 14.20 -5.40 0.83
C LEU A 135 12.68 -5.61 0.83
N PHE A 136 12.05 -5.40 -0.33
CA PHE A 136 10.63 -5.73 -0.55
C PHE A 136 10.47 -7.15 -1.11
N TYR A 137 9.74 -8.01 -0.41
CA TYR A 137 9.48 -9.40 -0.80
C TYR A 137 8.09 -9.51 -1.43
N HIS A 138 8.08 -9.81 -2.73
CA HIS A 138 6.85 -9.85 -3.52
C HIS A 138 6.28 -11.26 -3.69
N VAL A 139 7.15 -12.25 -3.89
CA VAL A 139 6.79 -13.58 -4.39
C VAL A 139 7.06 -14.66 -3.34
N ILE A 140 6.20 -15.68 -3.24
CA ILE A 140 6.50 -16.94 -2.55
C ILE A 140 7.07 -17.92 -3.59
N PRO A 141 8.29 -18.49 -3.43
CA PRO A 141 8.93 -19.29 -4.49
C PRO A 141 8.08 -20.49 -4.94
N ARG A 142 7.46 -21.20 -3.98
CA ARG A 142 6.58 -22.35 -4.24
C ARG A 142 5.35 -21.99 -5.09
N ASP A 143 4.82 -20.77 -4.97
CA ASP A 143 3.63 -20.35 -5.72
C ASP A 143 3.95 -20.15 -7.22
N VAL A 144 5.23 -20.05 -7.60
CA VAL A 144 5.68 -19.82 -8.99
C VAL A 144 6.69 -20.86 -9.51
N GLU A 145 7.04 -21.87 -8.70
CA GLU A 145 8.03 -22.91 -9.04
C GLU A 145 7.70 -23.66 -10.34
N TRP A 146 6.41 -23.94 -10.58
CA TRP A 146 5.90 -24.58 -11.79
C TRP A 146 6.04 -23.74 -13.08
N LEU A 147 6.45 -22.46 -12.95
CA LEU A 147 6.70 -21.54 -14.07
C LEU A 147 8.21 -21.33 -14.35
N ALA A 148 9.12 -21.98 -13.61
CA ALA A 148 10.54 -21.59 -13.55
C ALA A 148 11.22 -21.33 -14.91
N ASP A 149 10.98 -22.17 -15.92
CA ASP A 149 11.56 -22.03 -17.26
C ASP A 149 10.96 -20.88 -18.09
N SER A 150 9.80 -20.38 -17.66
CA SER A 150 9.00 -19.34 -18.31
C SER A 150 9.10 -17.96 -17.64
N LEU A 151 9.71 -17.87 -16.44
CA LEU A 151 9.89 -16.60 -15.73
C LEU A 151 11.00 -15.75 -16.36
N ARG A 152 10.78 -14.41 -16.39
CA ARG A 152 11.74 -13.43 -16.95
C ARG A 152 13.05 -13.32 -16.16
N TYR A 153 12.99 -13.59 -14.86
CA TYR A 153 14.08 -13.51 -13.91
C TYR A 153 14.06 -14.75 -12.99
N PRO A 154 15.23 -15.23 -12.51
CA PRO A 154 15.28 -16.32 -11.54
C PRO A 154 14.65 -15.91 -10.22
N VAL A 155 13.87 -16.81 -9.60
CA VAL A 155 13.29 -16.60 -8.27
C VAL A 155 14.18 -17.28 -7.23
N PRO A 156 14.74 -16.55 -6.24
CA PRO A 156 15.57 -17.15 -5.20
C PRO A 156 14.77 -18.16 -4.37
N THR A 157 15.42 -19.28 -4.05
CA THR A 157 14.93 -20.33 -3.17
C THR A 157 14.63 -19.81 -1.77
N ASP A 158 13.83 -20.53 -0.98
CA ASP A 158 13.53 -20.18 0.42
C ASP A 158 14.79 -19.83 1.23
N ASP A 159 15.86 -20.61 1.08
CA ASP A 159 17.07 -20.44 1.88
C ASP A 159 17.93 -19.26 1.37
N GLU A 160 17.82 -18.90 0.09
CA GLU A 160 18.39 -17.65 -0.43
C GLU A 160 17.58 -16.45 0.06
N GLN A 161 16.25 -16.52 0.10
CA GLN A 161 15.39 -15.47 0.65
C GLN A 161 15.63 -15.27 2.15
N VAL A 162 15.91 -16.35 2.90
CA VAL A 162 16.37 -16.25 4.30
C VAL A 162 17.70 -15.49 4.38
N ARG A 163 18.72 -15.92 3.63
CA ARG A 163 20.05 -15.26 3.61
C ARG A 163 20.03 -13.82 3.15
N LEU A 164 19.14 -13.45 2.23
CA LEU A 164 18.94 -12.07 1.80
C LEU A 164 18.34 -11.22 2.93
N GLY A 165 17.39 -11.77 3.69
CA GLY A 165 16.74 -11.10 4.81
C GLY A 165 17.70 -10.86 5.99
N GLU A 166 18.53 -11.85 6.33
CA GLU A 166 19.57 -11.75 7.38
C GLU A 166 20.64 -10.68 7.10
N GLN A 167 20.80 -10.28 5.83
CA GLN A 167 21.77 -9.26 5.42
C GLN A 167 21.13 -7.87 5.26
N ALA A 168 19.80 -7.77 5.22
CA ALA A 168 19.08 -6.51 5.10
C ALA A 168 18.88 -5.87 6.48
N ASP A 169 18.73 -4.55 6.50
CA ASP A 169 18.46 -3.80 7.73
C ASP A 169 16.96 -3.89 8.09
N VAL A 170 16.07 -3.92 7.08
CA VAL A 170 14.65 -4.31 7.21
C VAL A 170 14.17 -5.08 5.97
N VAL A 171 13.31 -6.07 6.18
CA VAL A 171 12.52 -6.73 5.12
C VAL A 171 11.06 -6.29 5.21
N TYR A 172 10.46 -5.86 4.09
CA TYR A 172 9.02 -5.65 3.96
C TYR A 172 8.39 -6.72 3.06
N SER A 173 7.40 -7.45 3.55
CA SER A 173 6.54 -8.29 2.69
C SER A 173 5.35 -7.49 2.16
N VAL A 174 5.01 -7.65 0.87
CA VAL A 174 3.95 -6.83 0.25
C VAL A 174 2.52 -7.31 0.49
N THR A 175 2.34 -8.46 1.14
CA THR A 175 1.02 -9.05 1.45
C THR A 175 1.04 -9.74 2.80
N GLU A 176 -0.14 -9.92 3.41
CA GLU A 176 -0.28 -10.76 4.60
C GLU A 176 0.17 -12.20 4.33
N LYS A 177 -0.17 -12.78 3.17
CA LYS A 177 0.26 -14.13 2.75
C LYS A 177 1.79 -14.26 2.72
N THR A 178 2.48 -13.33 2.05
CA THR A 178 3.96 -13.31 1.99
C THR A 178 4.58 -13.02 3.35
N HIS A 179 4.00 -12.09 4.13
CA HIS A 179 4.45 -11.77 5.48
C HIS A 179 4.37 -12.98 6.41
N TRP A 180 3.23 -13.68 6.44
CA TRP A 180 3.07 -14.88 7.27
C TRP A 180 4.01 -16.01 6.83
N TYR A 181 4.19 -16.18 5.51
CA TYR A 181 5.14 -17.13 4.95
C TYR A 181 6.56 -16.86 5.42
N TYR A 182 7.06 -15.63 5.22
CA TYR A 182 8.44 -15.26 5.53
C TYR A 182 8.71 -15.10 7.02
N ALA A 183 7.75 -14.62 7.83
CA ALA A 183 7.90 -14.57 9.29
C ALA A 183 8.08 -15.99 9.87
N ALA A 184 7.38 -16.99 9.31
CA ALA A 184 7.59 -18.38 9.66
C ALA A 184 8.94 -18.93 9.15
N LYS A 185 9.45 -18.49 7.99
CA LYS A 185 10.79 -18.88 7.52
C LYS A 185 11.88 -18.29 8.40
N PHE A 186 11.85 -16.98 8.66
CA PHE A 186 12.85 -16.30 9.45
C PHE A 186 12.93 -16.89 10.87
N ARG A 187 11.79 -17.05 11.57
CA ARG A 187 11.73 -17.68 12.90
C ARG A 187 12.34 -19.09 12.97
N ASN A 188 12.26 -19.87 11.90
CA ASN A 188 12.67 -21.28 11.89
C ASN A 188 14.02 -21.53 11.21
N ARG A 189 14.58 -20.57 10.47
CA ARG A 189 15.77 -20.77 9.62
C ARG A 189 16.83 -19.69 9.74
N CYS A 190 16.51 -18.49 10.23
CA CYS A 190 17.53 -17.47 10.44
C CYS A 190 18.46 -17.82 11.60
N GLN A 191 19.71 -17.41 11.45
CA GLN A 191 20.75 -17.42 12.47
C GLN A 191 20.76 -16.10 13.27
N THR A 192 20.20 -15.03 12.70
CA THR A 192 20.05 -13.71 13.32
C THR A 192 18.58 -13.27 13.40
N GLU A 193 18.27 -12.28 14.22
CA GLU A 193 16.98 -11.62 14.16
C GLU A 193 16.86 -10.82 12.85
N VAL A 194 15.68 -10.85 12.22
CA VAL A 194 15.35 -10.09 11.01
C VAL A 194 14.18 -9.19 11.34
N ASP A 195 14.37 -7.88 11.20
CA ASP A 195 13.28 -6.91 11.29
C ASP A 195 12.38 -7.07 10.06
N HIS A 196 11.32 -7.85 10.24
CA HIS A 196 10.37 -8.21 9.19
C HIS A 196 9.03 -7.50 9.43
N ARG A 197 8.64 -6.69 8.44
CA ARG A 197 7.47 -5.83 8.49
C ARG A 197 6.53 -6.09 7.31
N LEU A 198 5.30 -5.64 7.45
CA LEU A 198 4.32 -5.63 6.36
C LEU A 198 4.34 -4.26 5.66
N PHE A 199 4.23 -4.25 4.33
CA PHE A 199 3.91 -3.07 3.52
C PHE A 199 2.76 -3.40 2.60
N LEU A 200 1.63 -2.69 2.64
CA LEU A 200 0.50 -2.98 1.76
C LEU A 200 0.47 -1.97 0.60
N PRO A 201 0.67 -2.41 -0.65
CA PRO A 201 0.53 -1.58 -1.84
C PRO A 201 -0.83 -0.88 -1.92
N GLN A 202 -0.80 0.44 -2.13
CA GLN A 202 -1.98 1.24 -2.44
C GLN A 202 -1.99 1.60 -3.94
N CYS A 203 -3.19 1.70 -4.55
CA CYS A 203 -3.32 2.23 -5.90
C CYS A 203 -3.15 3.76 -5.96
N SER A 204 -2.76 4.27 -7.13
CA SER A 204 -2.65 5.72 -7.34
C SER A 204 -4.02 6.41 -7.14
N PRO A 205 -4.09 7.61 -6.51
CA PRO A 205 -5.37 8.26 -6.20
C PRO A 205 -6.38 8.36 -7.36
N PRO A 206 -5.97 8.66 -8.62
CA PRO A 206 -6.92 8.80 -9.74
C PRO A 206 -7.75 7.56 -10.07
N VAL A 207 -7.39 6.36 -9.61
CA VAL A 207 -8.23 5.17 -9.82
C VAL A 207 -9.55 5.26 -9.04
N PHE A 208 -9.53 5.91 -7.87
CA PHE A 208 -10.72 6.08 -7.03
C PHE A 208 -11.68 7.14 -7.56
N ASP A 209 -11.27 7.92 -8.57
CA ASP A 209 -12.08 8.92 -9.26
C ASP A 209 -12.72 8.37 -10.55
N VAL A 210 -12.57 7.06 -10.84
CA VAL A 210 -13.26 6.39 -11.95
C VAL A 210 -14.77 6.41 -11.70
N ARG A 211 -15.46 7.34 -12.37
CA ARG A 211 -16.91 7.52 -12.31
C ARG A 211 -17.59 6.73 -13.42
N ARG A 212 -17.85 5.45 -13.17
CA ARG A 212 -18.54 4.57 -14.11
C ARG A 212 -19.70 5.27 -14.79
N SER A 213 -19.60 5.41 -16.11
CA SER A 213 -20.72 5.82 -16.94
C SER A 213 -21.98 4.99 -16.59
N ASN A 214 -23.17 5.60 -16.63
CA ASN A 214 -24.41 4.88 -16.40
C ASN A 214 -24.60 3.84 -17.52
N VAL A 215 -24.15 2.60 -17.29
CA VAL A 215 -24.25 1.49 -18.24
C VAL A 215 -25.71 1.01 -18.33
N LYS A 216 -26.55 1.83 -18.96
CA LYS A 216 -27.79 1.38 -19.58
C LYS A 216 -27.42 0.57 -20.82
N ASN A 217 -27.19 -0.73 -20.69
CA ASN A 217 -27.01 -1.59 -21.86
C ASN A 217 -27.39 -3.04 -21.61
N ASP A 218 -28.05 -3.63 -22.60
CA ASP A 218 -28.45 -5.04 -22.65
C ASP A 218 -27.27 -5.99 -22.97
N ALA A 219 -26.04 -5.57 -22.68
CA ALA A 219 -24.79 -6.25 -22.98
C ALA A 219 -23.82 -6.14 -21.78
N TYR A 220 -23.18 -7.24 -21.42
CA TYR A 220 -22.20 -7.29 -20.33
C TYR A 220 -20.77 -7.23 -20.90
N ASP A 221 -20.06 -6.15 -20.60
CA ASP A 221 -18.69 -5.91 -21.05
C ASP A 221 -17.70 -6.33 -19.96
N VAL A 222 -17.13 -7.53 -20.14
CA VAL A 222 -16.19 -8.15 -19.19
C VAL A 222 -14.76 -7.76 -19.54
N VAL A 223 -13.95 -7.39 -18.54
CA VAL A 223 -12.50 -7.22 -18.69
C VAL A 223 -11.72 -8.23 -17.85
N THR A 224 -10.65 -8.78 -18.41
CA THR A 224 -9.59 -9.45 -17.64
C THR A 224 -8.28 -8.71 -17.82
N LEU A 225 -7.48 -8.65 -16.76
CA LEU A 225 -6.24 -7.87 -16.73
C LEU A 225 -5.03 -8.79 -16.63
N THR A 226 -4.04 -8.57 -17.49
CA THR A 226 -2.78 -9.31 -17.50
C THR A 226 -1.60 -8.40 -17.84
N HIS A 227 -0.38 -8.91 -17.82
CA HIS A 227 0.84 -8.17 -18.14
C HIS A 227 1.86 -9.12 -18.79
N GLY A 228 2.81 -8.61 -19.56
CA GLY A 228 3.98 -9.36 -20.04
C GLY A 228 3.76 -10.26 -21.26
N SER A 229 4.38 -11.44 -21.24
CA SER A 229 4.47 -12.46 -22.31
C SER A 229 3.51 -13.63 -22.10
N ASP A 230 3.54 -14.65 -22.97
CA ASP A 230 2.71 -15.87 -22.84
C ASP A 230 2.87 -16.60 -21.50
N ALA A 231 4.07 -16.62 -20.92
CA ALA A 231 4.31 -17.10 -19.56
C ALA A 231 3.42 -16.38 -18.54
N CYS A 232 3.26 -15.07 -18.75
CA CYS A 232 2.45 -14.23 -17.90
C CYS A 232 0.94 -14.32 -18.23
N ALA A 233 0.57 -14.76 -19.44
CA ALA A 233 -0.80 -15.17 -19.76
C ALA A 233 -1.22 -16.41 -18.95
N ALA A 234 -0.34 -17.41 -18.84
CA ALA A 234 -0.64 -18.68 -18.16
C ALA A 234 -0.94 -18.53 -16.65
N TRP A 235 -0.13 -17.80 -15.88
CA TRP A 235 -0.40 -17.59 -14.44
C TRP A 235 -1.53 -16.59 -14.15
N SER A 236 -1.78 -15.62 -15.03
CA SER A 236 -2.91 -14.67 -14.90
C SER A 236 -4.27 -15.25 -15.29
N GLY A 237 -4.30 -16.44 -15.89
CA GLY A 237 -5.54 -17.18 -16.15
C GLY A 237 -6.41 -16.62 -17.28
N VAL A 238 -5.84 -15.93 -18.28
CA VAL A 238 -6.64 -15.38 -19.40
C VAL A 238 -7.39 -16.47 -20.20
N ASP A 239 -6.88 -17.70 -20.18
CA ASP A 239 -7.53 -18.91 -20.70
C ASP A 239 -8.80 -19.26 -19.91
N ILE A 240 -8.75 -19.14 -18.58
CA ILE A 240 -9.88 -19.34 -17.66
C ILE A 240 -10.94 -18.25 -17.89
N ALA A 241 -10.53 -16.97 -18.00
CA ALA A 241 -11.44 -15.87 -18.34
C ALA A 241 -12.13 -16.10 -19.70
N GLY A 242 -11.37 -16.46 -20.73
CA GLY A 242 -11.88 -16.82 -22.06
C GLY A 242 -12.91 -17.94 -22.00
N CYS A 243 -12.55 -19.07 -21.36
CA CYS A 243 -13.44 -20.21 -21.16
C CYS A 243 -14.74 -19.84 -20.42
N GLY A 244 -14.63 -19.09 -19.32
CA GLY A 244 -15.78 -18.67 -18.51
C GLY A 244 -16.76 -17.81 -19.31
N VAL A 245 -16.28 -16.71 -19.91
CA VAL A 245 -17.13 -15.77 -20.65
C VAL A 245 -17.70 -16.42 -21.93
N ASN A 246 -16.93 -17.28 -22.63
CA ASN A 246 -17.45 -17.99 -23.81
C ASN A 246 -18.60 -18.95 -23.44
N LYS A 247 -18.52 -19.65 -22.30
CA LYS A 247 -19.63 -20.48 -21.81
C LYS A 247 -20.88 -19.64 -21.47
N VAL A 248 -20.72 -18.44 -20.92
CA VAL A 248 -21.84 -17.49 -20.68
C VAL A 248 -22.46 -17.03 -22.00
N ALA A 249 -21.64 -16.71 -23.01
CA ALA A 249 -22.13 -16.36 -24.35
C ALA A 249 -22.92 -17.52 -24.99
N MET A 250 -22.45 -18.76 -24.85
CA MET A 250 -23.14 -19.95 -25.36
C MET A 250 -24.47 -20.24 -24.64
N GLU A 251 -24.64 -19.82 -23.38
CA GLU A 251 -25.90 -20.03 -22.64
C GLU A 251 -26.89 -18.90 -22.85
N THR A 252 -26.43 -17.64 -22.82
CA THR A 252 -27.25 -16.47 -23.18
C THR A 252 -27.81 -16.60 -24.61
N ALA A 253 -27.03 -17.12 -25.57
CA ALA A 253 -27.51 -17.38 -26.93
C ALA A 253 -28.62 -18.47 -27.05
N LYS A 254 -28.75 -19.38 -26.07
CA LYS A 254 -29.83 -20.39 -26.05
C LYS A 254 -31.16 -19.79 -25.62
N TYR A 255 -31.13 -18.83 -24.70
CA TYR A 255 -32.31 -18.09 -24.25
C TYR A 255 -32.62 -16.97 -25.24
N LYS A 256 -33.35 -17.30 -26.31
CA LYS A 256 -33.78 -16.36 -27.36
C LYS A 256 -34.74 -15.28 -26.81
N GLY A 257 -34.18 -14.26 -26.17
CA GLY A 257 -34.90 -13.16 -25.52
C GLY A 257 -34.02 -11.94 -25.30
N SER A 258 -33.79 -11.17 -26.38
CA SER A 258 -33.30 -9.78 -26.41
C SER A 258 -31.93 -9.41 -25.80
N ALA A 259 -31.32 -10.20 -24.91
CA ALA A 259 -30.00 -9.89 -24.37
C ALA A 259 -28.90 -10.04 -25.44
N LYS A 260 -27.97 -9.09 -25.52
CA LYS A 260 -26.75 -9.22 -26.33
C LYS A 260 -25.78 -10.17 -25.61
N PRO A 261 -24.98 -10.97 -26.35
CA PRO A 261 -23.94 -11.78 -25.73
C PRO A 261 -22.91 -10.88 -25.02
N PRO A 262 -22.27 -11.35 -23.95
CA PRO A 262 -21.18 -10.63 -23.31
C PRO A 262 -19.99 -10.48 -24.26
N THR A 263 -19.16 -9.46 -24.01
CA THR A 263 -17.85 -9.30 -24.67
C THR A 263 -16.72 -9.59 -23.68
N LEU A 264 -15.54 -9.94 -24.20
CA LEU A 264 -14.32 -10.04 -23.39
C LEU A 264 -13.24 -9.10 -23.93
N ARG A 265 -12.84 -8.16 -23.08
CA ARG A 265 -11.65 -7.31 -23.22
C ARG A 265 -10.52 -7.97 -22.43
N VAL A 266 -9.42 -8.30 -23.10
CA VAL A 266 -8.15 -8.64 -22.43
C VAL A 266 -7.30 -7.38 -22.43
N GLY A 267 -7.18 -6.74 -21.27
CA GLY A 267 -6.41 -5.51 -21.10
C GLY A 267 -5.07 -5.79 -20.41
N GLY A 268 -4.02 -5.06 -20.78
CA GLY A 268 -2.73 -5.23 -20.13
C GLY A 268 -1.61 -4.44 -20.75
N THR A 269 -0.41 -4.62 -20.23
CA THR A 269 0.84 -4.19 -20.89
C THR A 269 1.46 -5.40 -21.59
N HIS A 270 1.42 -5.45 -22.91
CA HIS A 270 1.77 -6.64 -23.70
C HIS A 270 2.97 -6.39 -24.60
N ASN A 271 3.87 -7.38 -24.68
CA ASN A 271 4.95 -7.40 -25.67
C ASN A 271 4.40 -7.69 -27.08
N ASP A 272 3.46 -8.65 -27.21
CA ASP A 272 2.73 -8.91 -28.45
C ASP A 272 1.22 -9.16 -28.17
N VAL A 273 0.40 -8.25 -28.68
CA VAL A 273 -1.08 -8.31 -28.63
C VAL A 273 -1.64 -9.46 -29.48
N THR A 274 -0.94 -9.81 -30.56
CA THR A 274 -1.33 -10.88 -31.49
C THR A 274 -1.17 -12.24 -30.83
N GLN A 275 -0.07 -12.43 -30.10
CA GLN A 275 0.22 -13.64 -29.32
C GLN A 275 -0.88 -13.91 -28.29
N ILE A 276 -1.18 -12.93 -27.44
CA ILE A 276 -2.27 -12.99 -26.45
C ILE A 276 -3.63 -13.26 -27.10
N ARG A 277 -3.95 -12.57 -28.21
CA ARG A 277 -5.18 -12.80 -28.97
C ARG A 277 -5.27 -14.23 -29.51
N ASN A 278 -4.17 -14.77 -30.03
CA ASN A 278 -4.12 -16.13 -30.57
C ASN A 278 -4.21 -17.19 -29.46
N HIS A 279 -3.61 -16.94 -28.30
CA HIS A 279 -3.73 -17.80 -27.12
C HIS A 279 -5.18 -17.87 -26.65
N VAL A 280 -5.83 -16.72 -26.37
CA VAL A 280 -7.23 -16.70 -25.90
C VAL A 280 -8.21 -17.28 -26.94
N LYS A 281 -7.93 -17.11 -28.24
CA LYS A 281 -8.70 -17.74 -29.34
C LYS A 281 -8.74 -19.27 -29.31
N GLN A 282 -7.83 -19.95 -28.60
CA GLN A 282 -7.88 -21.42 -28.43
C GLN A 282 -9.01 -21.86 -27.48
N PHE A 283 -9.54 -20.94 -26.67
CA PHE A 283 -10.48 -21.20 -25.58
C PHE A 283 -11.91 -20.68 -25.84
N ILE A 284 -12.12 -20.00 -26.97
CA ILE A 284 -13.38 -19.33 -27.32
C ILE A 284 -13.81 -19.70 -28.74
N SER A 285 -15.12 -19.69 -29.01
CA SER A 285 -15.69 -20.05 -30.32
C SER A 285 -16.52 -18.93 -30.94
N GLU A 286 -17.39 -18.29 -30.15
CA GLU A 286 -18.40 -17.32 -30.62
C GLU A 286 -18.29 -15.97 -29.90
N LEU A 287 -17.26 -15.79 -29.05
CA LEU A 287 -17.10 -14.64 -28.19
C LEU A 287 -16.42 -13.46 -28.91
N VAL A 288 -16.98 -12.27 -28.78
CA VAL A 288 -16.31 -11.02 -29.19
C VAL A 288 -15.12 -10.77 -28.27
N LEU A 289 -13.91 -11.03 -28.78
CA LEU A 289 -12.65 -10.82 -28.10
C LEU A 289 -11.96 -9.55 -28.61
N ASP A 290 -11.71 -8.62 -27.68
CA ASP A 290 -10.85 -7.47 -27.87
C ASP A 290 -9.58 -7.61 -27.00
N VAL A 291 -8.43 -7.13 -27.48
CA VAL A 291 -7.15 -7.20 -26.76
C VAL A 291 -6.45 -5.86 -26.86
N ALA A 292 -6.19 -5.23 -25.71
CA ALA A 292 -5.75 -3.85 -25.59
C ALA A 292 -4.45 -3.71 -24.82
N ASN A 293 -3.48 -3.01 -25.42
CA ASN A 293 -2.18 -2.74 -24.83
C ASN A 293 -2.16 -1.32 -24.24
N TYR A 294 -2.31 -1.21 -22.92
CA TYR A 294 -2.32 0.06 -22.21
C TYR A 294 -0.92 0.67 -22.16
N ARG A 295 -0.82 1.95 -22.51
CA ARG A 295 0.41 2.73 -22.42
C ARG A 295 0.43 3.70 -21.25
N SER A 296 -0.73 4.16 -20.77
CA SER A 296 -0.85 5.06 -19.62
C SER A 296 -1.88 4.56 -18.59
N PRO A 297 -1.76 4.90 -17.28
CA PRO A 297 -2.81 4.60 -16.29
C PRO A 297 -4.17 5.20 -16.69
N LYS A 298 -4.15 6.34 -17.39
CA LYS A 298 -5.34 6.99 -17.96
C LYS A 298 -6.08 6.11 -18.97
N GLU A 299 -5.38 5.33 -19.80
CA GLU A 299 -6.01 4.37 -20.72
C GLU A 299 -6.63 3.20 -19.98
N LEU A 300 -5.95 2.67 -18.94
CA LEU A 300 -6.52 1.63 -18.07
C LEU A 300 -7.80 2.15 -17.39
N TYR A 301 -7.74 3.31 -16.73
CA TYR A 301 -8.87 3.89 -15.99
C TYR A 301 -10.05 4.26 -16.91
N GLY A 302 -9.76 4.80 -18.10
CA GLY A 302 -10.76 5.06 -19.14
C GLY A 302 -11.33 3.81 -19.81
N ASP A 303 -10.66 2.66 -19.69
CA ASP A 303 -11.26 1.37 -20.04
C ASP A 303 -12.14 0.84 -18.91
N LEU A 304 -11.62 0.81 -17.67
CA LEU A 304 -12.32 0.36 -16.47
C LEU A 304 -13.68 1.06 -16.28
N ASP A 305 -13.76 2.38 -16.52
CA ASP A 305 -15.01 3.18 -16.57
C ASP A 305 -16.15 2.56 -17.41
N ARG A 306 -15.80 1.77 -18.43
CA ARG A 306 -16.73 1.20 -19.42
C ARG A 306 -17.06 -0.27 -19.18
N ARG A 307 -16.53 -0.90 -18.14
CA ARG A 307 -16.66 -2.35 -17.91
C ARG A 307 -17.69 -2.64 -16.84
N THR A 308 -18.53 -3.65 -17.10
CA THR A 308 -19.54 -4.09 -16.12
C THR A 308 -18.92 -4.99 -15.07
N LEU A 309 -17.92 -5.79 -15.45
CA LEU A 309 -17.32 -6.84 -14.61
C LEU A 309 -15.82 -6.96 -14.92
N CYS A 310 -14.99 -7.06 -13.88
CA CYS A 310 -13.60 -7.47 -13.99
C CYS A 310 -13.43 -8.94 -13.53
N ILE A 311 -12.54 -9.68 -14.18
CA ILE A 311 -12.18 -11.06 -13.82
C ILE A 311 -10.67 -11.16 -13.73
N VAL A 312 -10.14 -11.54 -12.58
CA VAL A 312 -8.72 -11.77 -12.32
C VAL A 312 -8.56 -13.22 -11.82
N PRO A 313 -8.58 -14.20 -12.74
CA PRO A 313 -8.64 -15.62 -12.44
C PRO A 313 -7.25 -16.23 -12.24
N SER A 314 -6.32 -15.46 -11.68
CA SER A 314 -4.91 -15.81 -11.62
C SER A 314 -4.68 -17.08 -10.79
N ARG A 315 -3.91 -18.03 -11.34
CA ARG A 315 -3.51 -19.30 -10.70
C ARG A 315 -2.56 -19.08 -9.53
N SER A 316 -1.74 -18.05 -9.67
CA SER A 316 -0.75 -17.60 -8.70
C SER A 316 -0.50 -16.12 -8.97
N GLU A 317 -0.42 -15.30 -7.93
CA GLU A 317 -0.10 -13.89 -8.08
C GLU A 317 0.55 -13.34 -6.81
N PRO A 318 1.59 -12.49 -6.91
CA PRO A 318 2.40 -12.11 -5.75
C PRO A 318 1.66 -11.13 -4.84
N TYR A 319 0.88 -10.22 -5.45
CA TYR A 319 0.02 -9.24 -4.79
C TYR A 319 -1.40 -9.20 -5.37
N GLY A 320 -1.53 -9.18 -6.70
CA GLY A 320 -2.80 -8.96 -7.41
C GLY A 320 -3.09 -7.48 -7.71
N TYR A 321 -2.07 -6.70 -8.03
CA TYR A 321 -2.18 -5.25 -8.21
C TYR A 321 -3.13 -4.83 -9.35
N MET A 322 -3.29 -5.67 -10.38
CA MET A 322 -4.29 -5.45 -11.44
C MET A 322 -5.72 -5.54 -10.89
N GLY A 323 -6.03 -6.57 -10.08
CA GLY A 323 -7.31 -6.69 -9.41
C GLY A 323 -7.54 -5.60 -8.36
N LEU A 324 -6.50 -5.16 -7.66
CA LEU A 324 -6.59 -4.01 -6.75
C LEU A 324 -7.03 -2.75 -7.50
N GLN A 325 -6.53 -2.49 -8.71
CA GLN A 325 -6.96 -1.34 -9.51
C GLN A 325 -8.43 -1.44 -9.94
N ALA A 326 -8.92 -2.63 -10.33
CA ALA A 326 -10.33 -2.82 -10.68
C ALA A 326 -11.27 -2.62 -9.49
N LEU A 327 -10.90 -3.14 -8.31
CA LEU A 327 -11.63 -2.92 -7.05
C LEU A 327 -11.59 -1.46 -6.60
N SER A 328 -10.43 -0.80 -6.71
CA SER A 328 -10.26 0.62 -6.38
C SER A 328 -10.99 1.55 -7.37
N ALA A 329 -11.35 1.06 -8.55
CA ALA A 329 -12.23 1.72 -9.51
C ALA A 329 -13.74 1.44 -9.28
N GLY A 330 -14.12 0.68 -8.25
CA GLY A 330 -15.52 0.36 -7.95
C GLY A 330 -16.18 -0.58 -8.96
N ILE A 331 -15.40 -1.44 -9.64
CA ILE A 331 -15.94 -2.43 -10.57
C ILE A 331 -16.19 -3.74 -9.81
N PRO A 332 -17.36 -4.39 -9.99
CA PRO A 332 -17.58 -5.78 -9.61
C PRO A 332 -16.44 -6.66 -10.14
N THR A 333 -15.65 -7.24 -9.24
CA THR A 333 -14.43 -7.97 -9.61
C THR A 333 -14.47 -9.38 -9.04
N LEU A 334 -14.35 -10.39 -9.91
CA LEU A 334 -14.19 -11.79 -9.53
C LEU A 334 -12.69 -12.12 -9.44
N ILE A 335 -12.27 -12.72 -8.31
CA ILE A 335 -10.86 -13.04 -8.04
C ILE A 335 -10.71 -14.49 -7.56
N SER A 336 -9.55 -15.10 -7.82
CA SER A 336 -9.20 -16.42 -7.30
C SER A 336 -9.11 -16.42 -5.77
N GLU A 337 -9.65 -17.45 -5.10
CA GLU A 337 -9.72 -17.52 -3.62
C GLU A 337 -8.34 -17.53 -2.93
N ASP A 338 -7.35 -18.15 -3.58
CA ASP A 338 -5.99 -18.36 -3.07
C ASP A 338 -5.00 -17.24 -3.48
N SER A 339 -5.52 -16.22 -4.18
CA SER A 339 -4.75 -15.00 -4.51
C SER A 339 -4.44 -14.19 -3.26
N CYS A 340 -3.32 -13.47 -3.28
CA CYS A 340 -2.99 -12.53 -2.21
C CYS A 340 -4.05 -11.42 -2.05
N LEU A 341 -4.60 -10.91 -3.16
CA LEU A 341 -5.67 -9.91 -3.14
C LEU A 341 -6.92 -10.42 -2.40
N ALA A 342 -7.24 -11.72 -2.51
CA ALA A 342 -8.35 -12.31 -1.76
C ALA A 342 -8.14 -12.29 -0.25
N SER A 343 -6.90 -12.20 0.28
CA SER A 343 -6.68 -11.97 1.72
C SER A 343 -7.07 -10.55 2.15
N VAL A 344 -6.64 -9.53 1.39
CA VAL A 344 -7.00 -8.12 1.62
C VAL A 344 -8.53 -7.93 1.55
N VAL A 345 -9.14 -8.51 0.52
CA VAL A 345 -10.60 -8.46 0.31
C VAL A 345 -11.36 -9.22 1.42
N LYS A 346 -10.85 -10.36 1.89
CA LYS A 346 -11.42 -11.05 3.08
C LYS A 346 -11.35 -10.15 4.31
N ARG A 347 -10.19 -9.55 4.63
CA ARG A 347 -10.01 -8.63 5.76
C ARG A 347 -11.06 -7.52 5.75
N LEU A 348 -11.10 -6.74 4.68
CA LEU A 348 -11.97 -5.56 4.51
C LEU A 348 -13.47 -5.89 4.46
N THR A 349 -13.86 -7.15 4.29
CA THR A 349 -15.27 -7.63 4.31
C THR A 349 -15.58 -8.54 5.49
N SER A 350 -14.62 -8.72 6.40
CA SER A 350 -14.76 -9.51 7.64
C SER A 350 -14.75 -8.66 8.90
N GLU A 351 -14.48 -7.35 8.79
CA GLU A 351 -14.69 -6.43 9.90
C GLU A 351 -16.19 -6.39 10.23
N PRO A 352 -16.58 -6.67 11.49
CA PRO A 352 -17.96 -6.52 11.90
C PRO A 352 -18.34 -5.04 11.86
N GLU A 353 -19.54 -4.74 11.36
CA GLU A 353 -20.14 -3.43 11.57
C GLU A 353 -20.08 -3.08 13.07
N VAL A 354 -19.57 -1.90 13.39
CA VAL A 354 -19.47 -1.43 14.77
C VAL A 354 -20.87 -1.13 15.31
N PHE A 355 -21.54 -2.17 15.80
CA PHE A 355 -22.80 -2.06 16.54
C PHE A 355 -22.55 -1.35 17.86
N LEU A 356 -22.74 -0.04 17.85
CA LEU A 356 -22.86 0.78 19.05
C LEU A 356 -24.18 0.46 19.76
N GLY A 357 -24.09 -0.37 20.79
CA GLY A 357 -25.01 -0.39 21.92
C GLY A 357 -26.38 -1.05 21.71
N ARG A 358 -26.50 -2.29 22.22
CA ARG A 358 -27.49 -2.54 23.28
C ARG A 358 -27.01 -3.61 24.24
N ASP A 359 -27.29 -3.34 25.50
CA ASP A 359 -26.75 -4.01 26.68
C ASP A 359 -27.60 -5.22 27.08
N CYS A 360 -26.95 -6.35 27.37
CA CYS A 360 -27.51 -7.41 28.20
C CYS A 360 -26.45 -8.44 28.66
N GLY A 361 -25.86 -8.19 29.84
CA GLY A 361 -25.88 -9.19 30.92
C GLY A 361 -24.69 -10.17 31.11
N SER A 362 -23.92 -9.88 32.16
CA SER A 362 -23.36 -10.84 33.15
C SER A 362 -22.39 -11.96 32.76
N ASP A 363 -21.20 -11.86 33.38
CA ASP A 363 -20.42 -12.90 34.09
C ASP A 363 -19.35 -13.77 33.40
N ASP A 364 -18.13 -13.53 33.91
CA ASP A 364 -16.98 -14.41 34.19
C ASP A 364 -16.20 -15.20 33.09
N ARG A 365 -15.00 -14.66 32.85
CA ARG A 365 -13.68 -15.35 32.81
C ARG A 365 -13.59 -16.80 32.31
N VAL A 366 -13.04 -16.98 31.11
CA VAL A 366 -12.02 -18.03 30.85
C VAL A 366 -10.93 -17.49 29.91
N ILE A 367 -9.66 -17.55 30.34
CA ILE A 367 -8.51 -17.46 29.44
C ILE A 367 -8.29 -18.85 28.82
N GLY A 368 -8.34 -18.96 27.49
CA GLY A 368 -8.05 -20.21 26.80
C GLY A 368 -7.98 -20.04 25.29
N ILE A 369 -6.78 -20.22 24.72
CA ILE A 369 -6.62 -20.50 23.28
C ILE A 369 -7.05 -21.95 23.04
N PRO A 370 -7.84 -22.22 22.00
CA PRO A 370 -7.58 -23.42 21.21
C PRO A 370 -7.59 -23.16 19.67
N PRO A 371 -6.76 -23.89 18.89
CA PRO A 371 -7.02 -24.18 17.47
C PRO A 371 -8.14 -25.26 17.37
N PRO A 372 -8.55 -25.86 16.22
CA PRO A 372 -8.04 -25.81 14.83
C PRO A 372 -9.22 -25.34 13.89
N PRO A 373 -9.47 -25.82 12.64
CA PRO A 373 -8.71 -26.66 11.72
C PRO A 373 -8.59 -26.17 10.26
N PHE A 374 -7.69 -26.82 9.52
CA PHE A 374 -7.82 -27.03 8.08
C PHE A 374 -8.82 -28.17 7.82
N HIS A 375 -9.93 -27.90 7.14
CA HIS A 375 -10.72 -28.91 6.42
C HIS A 375 -11.32 -28.29 5.15
N PRO A 376 -11.19 -28.93 3.97
CA PRO A 376 -11.72 -28.40 2.72
C PRO A 376 -13.18 -28.83 2.55
N LEU A 377 -14.13 -28.03 3.04
CA LEU A 377 -15.56 -28.32 2.87
C LEU A 377 -16.40 -27.10 2.47
N MET A 378 -17.34 -27.41 1.58
CA MET A 378 -18.41 -26.59 1.01
C MET A 378 -19.05 -25.61 1.99
N TYR A 379 -19.29 -24.38 1.53
CA TYR A 379 -20.34 -23.52 2.10
C TYR A 379 -21.20 -22.88 1.02
N ILE A 380 -22.48 -22.71 1.37
CA ILE A 380 -23.58 -22.25 0.51
C ILE A 380 -23.48 -20.72 0.31
N ILE A 381 -24.07 -20.22 -0.77
CA ILE A 381 -24.01 -18.82 -1.18
C ILE A 381 -24.89 -17.97 -0.25
N GLU A 382 -24.27 -17.03 0.47
CA GLU A 382 -24.94 -15.93 1.18
C GLU A 382 -24.47 -14.57 0.62
N PRO A 383 -25.26 -13.49 0.72
CA PRO A 383 -25.11 -12.30 -0.12
C PRO A 383 -23.92 -11.39 0.25
N ASP A 384 -23.37 -11.56 1.46
CA ASP A 384 -22.60 -10.52 2.15
C ASP A 384 -21.09 -10.69 2.03
N LYS A 385 -20.60 -11.60 1.16
CA LYS A 385 -19.16 -11.87 1.01
C LYS A 385 -18.68 -11.88 -0.45
N PRO A 386 -17.50 -11.31 -0.73
CA PRO A 386 -16.97 -11.14 -2.08
C PRO A 386 -16.76 -12.48 -2.79
N VAL A 387 -17.09 -12.50 -4.08
CA VAL A 387 -17.26 -13.73 -4.86
C VAL A 387 -15.92 -14.41 -5.13
N LYS A 388 -15.77 -15.62 -4.59
CA LYS A 388 -14.54 -16.41 -4.70
C LYS A 388 -14.67 -17.55 -5.69
N VAL A 389 -13.55 -17.88 -6.34
CA VAL A 389 -13.44 -19.03 -7.25
C VAL A 389 -12.17 -19.83 -6.94
N PRO A 390 -12.24 -21.16 -6.74
CA PRO A 390 -11.05 -21.98 -6.69
C PRO A 390 -10.41 -22.06 -8.09
N VAL A 391 -9.08 -22.09 -8.13
CA VAL A 391 -8.31 -22.27 -9.36
C VAL A 391 -7.24 -23.31 -9.09
N THR A 392 -7.08 -24.27 -10.00
CA THR A 392 -6.05 -25.29 -9.87
C THR A 392 -4.70 -24.79 -10.43
N PRO A 393 -3.53 -25.15 -9.83
CA PRO A 393 -2.23 -24.69 -10.33
C PRO A 393 -1.82 -25.21 -11.72
N SER A 394 -2.57 -26.16 -12.28
CA SER A 394 -2.26 -26.79 -13.58
C SER A 394 -2.95 -26.05 -14.75
N THR A 395 -2.35 -26.15 -15.93
CA THR A 395 -2.93 -25.71 -17.21
C THR A 395 -3.74 -26.83 -17.89
N GLU A 396 -3.73 -28.06 -17.38
CA GLU A 396 -4.46 -29.20 -17.97
C GLU A 396 -5.93 -29.30 -17.51
N SER A 397 -6.27 -28.65 -16.39
CA SER A 397 -7.58 -28.70 -15.72
C SER A 397 -8.66 -27.77 -16.32
N VAL A 398 -8.29 -26.90 -17.28
CA VAL A 398 -9.04 -25.72 -17.75
C VAL A 398 -10.53 -25.98 -18.06
N ARG A 399 -10.87 -27.20 -18.50
CA ARG A 399 -12.27 -27.58 -18.81
C ARG A 399 -13.18 -27.66 -17.57
N GLN A 400 -12.65 -28.04 -16.40
CA GLN A 400 -13.39 -28.07 -15.13
C GLN A 400 -13.59 -26.64 -14.60
N ASP A 401 -12.52 -25.84 -14.54
CA ASP A 401 -12.55 -24.51 -13.92
C ASP A 401 -13.50 -23.55 -14.67
N GLY A 402 -13.52 -23.55 -16.01
CA GLY A 402 -14.35 -22.63 -16.79
C GLY A 402 -15.87 -22.71 -16.54
N SER A 403 -16.40 -23.84 -16.05
CA SER A 403 -17.83 -23.92 -15.68
C SER A 403 -18.13 -23.17 -14.38
N VAL A 404 -17.21 -23.22 -13.41
CA VAL A 404 -17.36 -22.50 -12.14
C VAL A 404 -17.33 -20.99 -12.39
N TRP A 405 -16.39 -20.52 -13.22
CA TRP A 405 -16.32 -19.12 -13.62
C TRP A 405 -17.59 -18.66 -14.36
N ARG A 406 -18.13 -19.47 -15.30
CA ARG A 406 -19.44 -19.20 -15.93
C ARG A 406 -20.54 -18.98 -14.89
N ASP A 407 -20.68 -19.87 -13.92
CA ASP A 407 -21.76 -19.79 -12.91
C ASP A 407 -21.63 -18.55 -12.03
N ARG A 408 -20.39 -18.16 -11.69
CA ARG A 408 -20.12 -16.92 -10.95
C ARG A 408 -20.40 -15.66 -11.76
N ILE A 409 -20.03 -15.65 -13.04
CA ILE A 409 -20.34 -14.54 -13.96
C ILE A 409 -21.87 -14.39 -14.11
N LEU A 410 -22.59 -15.48 -14.32
CA LEU A 410 -24.06 -15.49 -14.39
C LEU A 410 -24.69 -14.99 -13.08
N GLY A 411 -24.18 -15.41 -11.91
CA GLY A 411 -24.65 -14.93 -10.62
C GLY A 411 -24.48 -13.41 -10.43
N VAL A 412 -23.36 -12.85 -10.90
CA VAL A 412 -23.13 -11.39 -10.93
C VAL A 412 -24.07 -10.70 -11.92
N MET A 413 -24.29 -11.25 -13.12
CA MET A 413 -25.23 -10.70 -14.11
C MET A 413 -26.68 -10.71 -13.61
N GLN A 414 -27.09 -11.74 -12.87
CA GLN A 414 -28.43 -11.86 -12.32
C GLN A 414 -28.68 -10.88 -11.15
N ASN A 415 -27.65 -10.59 -10.36
CA ASN A 415 -27.74 -9.73 -9.16
C ASN A 415 -26.84 -8.48 -9.31
N TYR A 416 -26.82 -7.89 -10.51
CA TYR A 416 -25.81 -6.88 -10.87
C TYR A 416 -25.81 -5.66 -9.94
N GLN A 417 -26.99 -5.18 -9.53
CA GLN A 417 -27.11 -4.04 -8.61
C GLN A 417 -26.43 -4.32 -7.26
N THR A 418 -26.65 -5.50 -6.68
CA THR A 418 -25.99 -5.92 -5.43
C THR A 418 -24.47 -6.03 -5.62
N ALA A 419 -24.03 -6.62 -6.73
CA ALA A 419 -22.59 -6.73 -7.02
C ALA A 419 -21.92 -5.36 -7.22
N ASP A 420 -22.64 -4.41 -7.84
CA ASP A 420 -22.24 -3.02 -8.03
C ASP A 420 -22.13 -2.26 -6.71
N ASP A 421 -23.14 -2.37 -5.85
CA ASP A 421 -23.15 -1.69 -4.55
C ASP A 421 -22.09 -2.27 -3.60
N ASN A 422 -21.88 -3.60 -3.60
CA ASN A 422 -20.78 -4.25 -2.88
C ASN A 422 -19.41 -3.78 -3.42
N ALA A 423 -19.26 -3.54 -4.73
CA ALA A 423 -18.02 -3.02 -5.31
C ALA A 423 -17.74 -1.56 -4.88
N LYS A 424 -18.77 -0.71 -4.78
CA LYS A 424 -18.65 0.66 -4.23
C LYS A 424 -18.30 0.64 -2.74
N GLN A 425 -18.91 -0.22 -1.95
CA GLN A 425 -18.57 -0.41 -0.54
C GLN A 425 -17.09 -0.82 -0.38
N LEU A 426 -16.63 -1.80 -1.16
CA LEU A 426 -15.23 -2.24 -1.13
C LEU A 426 -14.25 -1.18 -1.65
N GLN A 427 -14.65 -0.37 -2.64
CA GLN A 427 -13.90 0.82 -3.06
C GLN A 427 -13.74 1.83 -1.89
N MET A 428 -14.82 2.11 -1.15
CA MET A 428 -14.78 2.97 0.03
C MET A 428 -13.92 2.35 1.15
N ALA A 429 -14.02 1.04 1.38
CA ALA A 429 -13.19 0.33 2.36
C ALA A 429 -11.70 0.41 2.00
N LEU A 430 -11.31 0.14 0.76
CA LEU A 430 -9.93 0.27 0.27
C LEU A 430 -9.36 1.70 0.40
N LYS A 431 -10.22 2.70 0.23
CA LYS A 431 -9.89 4.13 0.39
C LYS A 431 -9.68 4.51 1.87
N ARG A 432 -10.42 3.85 2.76
CA ARG A 432 -10.39 4.09 4.22
C ARG A 432 -9.36 3.21 4.94
N ASP A 433 -8.98 2.06 4.37
CA ASP A 433 -8.08 1.03 4.89
C ASP A 433 -6.94 1.60 5.76
N GLU A 434 -7.11 1.43 7.07
CA GLU A 434 -6.21 1.99 8.08
C GLU A 434 -4.88 1.24 8.14
N MET A 435 -4.92 -0.07 7.94
CA MET A 435 -3.74 -0.94 7.98
C MET A 435 -2.83 -0.68 6.78
N THR A 436 -3.42 -0.44 5.61
CA THR A 436 -2.63 -0.03 4.43
C THR A 436 -1.89 1.27 4.68
N LYS A 437 -2.56 2.31 5.20
CA LYS A 437 -1.93 3.58 5.58
C LYS A 437 -0.81 3.35 6.58
N GLU A 438 -1.11 2.71 7.71
CA GLU A 438 -0.16 2.41 8.78
C GLU A 438 1.13 1.75 8.27
N THR A 439 1.04 0.84 7.29
CA THR A 439 2.25 0.19 6.76
C THR A 439 3.11 1.11 5.88
N HIS A 440 2.52 2.06 5.14
CA HIS A 440 3.28 3.12 4.46
C HIS A 440 3.89 4.07 5.48
N ASP A 441 3.12 4.42 6.49
CA ASP A 441 3.47 5.34 7.57
C ASP A 441 4.69 4.82 8.36
N ASN A 442 4.70 3.52 8.67
CA ASN A 442 5.83 2.81 9.28
C ASN A 442 7.07 2.75 8.37
N PHE A 443 6.88 2.56 7.05
CA PHE A 443 7.98 2.59 6.08
C PHE A 443 8.63 3.98 6.00
N VAL A 444 7.84 5.04 5.81
CA VAL A 444 8.35 6.41 5.73
C VAL A 444 9.05 6.81 7.03
N SER A 445 8.48 6.44 8.19
CA SER A 445 9.10 6.67 9.51
C SER A 445 10.47 6.00 9.66
N TYR A 446 10.59 4.75 9.17
CA TYR A 446 11.85 4.02 9.20
C TYR A 446 12.90 4.67 8.29
N VAL A 447 12.55 4.98 7.04
CA VAL A 447 13.50 5.52 6.05
C VAL A 447 14.00 6.92 6.42
N LEU A 448 13.16 7.73 7.07
CA LEU A 448 13.46 9.13 7.33
C LEU A 448 14.08 9.39 8.70
N GLY A 449 13.86 8.54 9.72
CA GLY A 449 14.46 8.72 11.05
C GLY A 449 13.95 9.98 11.77
N GLY A 450 12.90 9.86 12.56
CA GLY A 450 12.26 10.99 13.23
C GLY A 450 12.25 10.90 14.75
N ILE A 451 12.40 12.06 15.40
CA ILE A 451 12.12 12.22 16.83
C ILE A 451 10.62 12.04 17.10
N ARG A 452 10.26 11.52 18.27
CA ARG A 452 8.88 11.36 18.71
C ARG A 452 8.42 12.62 19.43
N LEU A 453 7.38 13.26 18.89
CA LEU A 453 6.65 14.38 19.48
C LEU A 453 5.31 13.87 19.99
N LYS A 454 5.20 13.66 21.30
CA LYS A 454 3.97 13.22 21.97
C LYS A 454 3.25 14.42 22.58
N HIS A 455 1.93 14.51 22.42
CA HIS A 455 1.11 15.37 23.26
C HIS A 455 0.53 14.57 24.42
N GLU A 456 0.58 15.11 25.63
CA GLU A 456 0.00 14.49 26.83
C GLU A 456 -0.89 15.49 27.56
N LEU A 457 -1.98 14.97 28.11
CA LEU A 457 -2.86 15.72 29.00
C LEU A 457 -2.15 16.02 30.34
N THR A 458 -2.16 17.28 30.76
CA THR A 458 -1.64 17.73 32.07
C THR A 458 -2.71 18.35 32.97
N GLY A 459 -3.85 18.75 32.41
CA GLY A 459 -4.96 19.31 33.16
C GLY A 459 -6.27 19.23 32.39
N LEU A 460 -7.35 18.87 33.07
CA LEU A 460 -8.66 18.63 32.48
C LEU A 460 -9.76 19.06 33.46
N ARG A 461 -10.77 19.79 32.97
CA ARG A 461 -11.97 20.14 33.75
C ARG A 461 -13.22 19.97 32.91
N PHE A 462 -14.28 19.52 33.56
CA PHE A 462 -15.59 19.26 32.98
C PHE A 462 -16.69 19.98 33.74
N GLN A 463 -17.72 20.35 32.99
CA GLN A 463 -19.03 20.70 33.54
C GLN A 463 -19.95 19.48 33.40
N TYR A 464 -20.47 19.01 34.53
CA TYR A 464 -21.27 17.80 34.62
C TYR A 464 -22.77 18.03 34.32
N ARG A 465 -23.42 17.07 33.65
CA ARG A 465 -24.85 17.10 33.30
C ARG A 465 -25.67 16.03 34.06
N LYS A 466 -25.75 16.20 35.39
CA LYS A 466 -26.64 15.56 36.39
C LYS A 466 -26.36 14.12 36.89
N ASP A 467 -26.23 14.06 38.22
CA ASP A 467 -26.73 13.11 39.23
C ASP A 467 -26.43 11.59 39.19
N GLU A 468 -25.38 11.12 38.50
CA GLU A 468 -24.76 9.79 38.74
C GLU A 468 -23.20 9.84 38.82
N GLU A 469 -22.64 9.73 40.03
CA GLU A 469 -21.20 9.57 40.22
C GLU A 469 -20.69 8.23 39.66
N LYS A 470 -19.96 8.29 38.54
CA LYS A 470 -19.09 7.20 38.07
C LYS A 470 -17.66 7.74 37.94
N GLU A 471 -16.74 7.19 38.71
CA GLU A 471 -15.30 7.41 38.52
C GLU A 471 -14.84 6.75 37.22
N VAL A 472 -14.93 7.48 36.11
CA VAL A 472 -14.23 7.12 34.88
C VAL A 472 -12.74 7.49 35.06
N PRO A 473 -11.77 6.64 34.65
CA PRO A 473 -10.34 7.00 34.65
C PRO A 473 -10.03 7.99 33.51
N VAL A 474 -10.55 9.23 33.64
CA VAL A 474 -10.71 10.18 32.54
C VAL A 474 -9.39 10.55 31.86
N THR A 475 -8.29 10.62 32.63
CA THR A 475 -6.95 10.94 32.13
C THR A 475 -6.45 9.94 31.08
N GLU A 476 -6.69 8.64 31.27
CA GLU A 476 -6.27 7.61 30.32
C GLU A 476 -7.14 7.65 29.07
N SER A 477 -8.47 7.70 29.24
CA SER A 477 -9.44 7.86 28.15
C SER A 477 -9.13 9.09 27.29
N PHE A 478 -8.74 10.21 27.90
CA PHE A 478 -8.39 11.44 27.16
C PHE A 478 -7.04 11.39 26.46
N ASN A 479 -6.03 10.71 27.02
CA ASN A 479 -4.77 10.51 26.30
C ASN A 479 -4.96 9.56 25.10
N ASN A 480 -5.81 8.54 25.24
CA ASN A 480 -6.19 7.64 24.13
C ASN A 480 -7.01 8.38 23.07
N PHE A 481 -7.99 9.18 23.46
CA PHE A 481 -8.73 10.09 22.58
C PHE A 481 -7.77 11.03 21.84
N LEU A 482 -6.93 11.77 22.55
CA LEU A 482 -5.95 12.68 21.93
C LEU A 482 -5.04 11.96 20.93
N SER A 483 -4.55 10.77 21.28
CA SER A 483 -3.74 9.94 20.38
C SER A 483 -4.51 9.57 19.09
N ALA A 484 -5.78 9.18 19.21
CA ALA A 484 -6.64 8.90 18.06
C ALA A 484 -6.93 10.17 17.21
N VAL A 485 -7.15 11.32 17.86
CA VAL A 485 -7.30 12.63 17.18
C VAL A 485 -6.04 12.97 16.38
N MET A 486 -4.85 12.83 16.96
CA MET A 486 -3.59 13.11 16.27
C MET A 486 -3.36 12.16 15.09
N LYS A 487 -3.66 10.86 15.26
CA LYS A 487 -3.66 9.85 14.18
C LYS A 487 -4.58 10.26 13.02
N GLN A 488 -5.84 10.61 13.29
CA GLN A 488 -6.79 10.99 12.24
C GLN A 488 -6.38 12.29 11.53
N CYS A 489 -5.89 13.30 12.24
CA CYS A 489 -5.40 14.53 11.62
C CYS A 489 -4.24 14.28 10.65
N TRP A 490 -3.27 13.47 11.05
CA TRP A 490 -2.12 13.20 10.20
C TRP A 490 -2.48 12.30 9.01
N ARG A 491 -3.32 11.28 9.21
CA ARG A 491 -3.92 10.49 8.13
C ARG A 491 -4.64 11.37 7.12
N TYR A 492 -5.56 12.23 7.56
CA TYR A 492 -6.30 13.17 6.70
C TYR A 492 -5.38 14.08 5.86
N LYS A 493 -4.20 14.42 6.39
CA LYS A 493 -3.22 15.27 5.70
C LYS A 493 -2.41 14.54 4.63
N HIS A 494 -1.91 13.34 4.91
CA HIS A 494 -1.00 12.62 4.00
C HIS A 494 -1.73 11.66 3.05
N HIS A 495 -2.82 11.07 3.53
CA HIS A 495 -3.77 10.26 2.79
C HIS A 495 -5.11 11.01 2.79
N PRO A 496 -5.29 12.03 1.93
CA PRO A 496 -6.49 12.86 1.91
C PRO A 496 -7.73 12.00 1.66
N LEU A 497 -8.33 11.60 2.78
CA LEU A 497 -9.67 11.08 2.91
C LEU A 497 -10.56 12.08 2.16
N THR A 498 -11.16 11.62 1.07
CA THR A 498 -11.63 12.51 -0.02
C THR A 498 -12.72 13.48 0.39
N THR A 499 -13.35 13.23 1.53
CA THR A 499 -14.29 14.09 2.22
C THR A 499 -14.03 14.02 3.72
N GLU A 500 -14.48 15.00 4.50
CA GLU A 500 -14.48 14.88 5.97
C GLU A 500 -15.39 13.72 6.43
N SER A 501 -16.45 13.40 5.67
CA SER A 501 -17.28 12.19 5.86
C SER A 501 -16.59 10.85 5.59
N ASP A 502 -15.31 10.85 5.19
CA ASP A 502 -14.45 9.66 5.13
C ASP A 502 -13.67 9.41 6.44
N LEU A 503 -13.76 10.31 7.42
CA LEU A 503 -13.21 10.14 8.77
C LEU A 503 -14.15 9.26 9.62
N TYR A 504 -13.57 8.32 10.37
CA TYR A 504 -14.31 7.65 11.44
C TYR A 504 -14.56 8.63 12.61
N PRO A 505 -15.76 8.65 13.21
CA PRO A 505 -15.97 9.31 14.49
C PRO A 505 -15.00 8.70 15.52
N ILE A 506 -14.12 9.52 16.08
CA ILE A 506 -13.12 9.08 17.06
C ILE A 506 -13.80 8.56 18.34
N ILE A 507 -14.97 9.13 18.64
CA ILE A 507 -15.97 8.63 19.58
C ILE A 507 -17.33 8.81 18.90
N ALA A 508 -18.28 7.91 19.16
CA ALA A 508 -19.65 8.04 18.68
C ALA A 508 -20.28 9.38 19.12
N GLY A 509 -20.80 10.17 18.17
CA GLY A 509 -21.41 11.47 18.46
C GLY A 509 -20.43 12.59 18.82
N VAL A 510 -19.14 12.47 18.48
CA VAL A 510 -18.16 13.55 18.65
C VAL A 510 -17.62 14.01 17.29
N ASP A 511 -18.25 15.04 16.73
CA ASP A 511 -17.76 15.71 15.52
C ASP A 511 -16.64 16.70 15.87
N LEU A 512 -15.42 16.37 15.45
CA LEU A 512 -14.26 17.26 15.56
C LEU A 512 -13.99 17.97 14.23
N PRO A 513 -13.61 19.26 14.26
CA PRO A 513 -13.22 19.99 13.05
C PRO A 513 -11.77 19.59 12.67
N ILE A 514 -11.60 18.36 12.16
CA ILE A 514 -10.29 17.73 11.92
C ILE A 514 -9.42 18.57 10.97
N LYS A 515 -9.99 19.14 9.91
CA LYS A 515 -9.29 20.04 8.98
C LYS A 515 -8.75 21.30 9.66
N ASP A 516 -9.51 21.87 10.59
CA ASP A 516 -9.08 22.99 11.43
C ASP A 516 -7.93 22.56 12.34
N LEU A 517 -8.02 21.38 12.97
CA LEU A 517 -6.96 20.86 13.83
C LEU A 517 -5.68 20.54 13.03
N VAL A 518 -5.81 20.00 11.83
CA VAL A 518 -4.71 19.84 10.86
C VAL A 518 -4.02 21.18 10.59
N SER A 519 -4.79 22.23 10.31
CA SER A 519 -4.27 23.58 10.05
C SER A 519 -3.62 24.24 11.29
N LYS A 520 -4.16 23.97 12.48
CA LYS A 520 -3.76 24.60 13.75
C LYS A 520 -2.63 23.85 14.47
N VAL A 521 -2.44 22.56 14.20
CA VAL A 521 -1.44 21.70 14.86
C VAL A 521 -0.43 21.15 13.85
N THR A 522 -0.86 20.30 12.92
CA THR A 522 0.08 19.59 12.02
C THR A 522 0.83 20.54 11.08
N ASN A 523 0.20 21.62 10.62
CA ASN A 523 0.83 22.65 9.81
C ASN A 523 1.72 23.63 10.60
N LYS A 524 1.71 23.56 11.94
CA LYS A 524 2.69 24.28 12.79
C LYS A 524 3.93 23.45 13.05
N ILE A 525 3.79 22.12 13.16
CA ILE A 525 4.93 21.21 13.26
C ILE A 525 5.72 21.23 11.94
N GLU A 526 5.02 21.11 10.81
CA GLU A 526 5.65 21.12 9.50
C GLU A 526 6.15 22.51 9.08
N GLY A 527 7.35 22.55 8.50
CA GLY A 527 8.00 23.79 8.07
C GLY A 527 8.80 23.63 6.78
N GLN A 528 9.78 24.52 6.56
CA GLN A 528 10.74 24.32 5.48
C GLN A 528 11.61 23.08 5.74
N ASN A 529 12.04 22.91 7.01
CA ASN A 529 12.98 21.87 7.43
C ASN A 529 12.35 20.92 8.47
N ARG A 530 11.03 20.76 8.54
CA ARG A 530 10.37 19.82 9.48
C ARG A 530 9.20 19.14 8.80
N ARG A 531 9.04 17.83 9.02
CA ARG A 531 7.93 17.05 8.46
C ARG A 531 7.40 16.02 9.46
N ILE A 532 6.09 15.83 9.49
CA ILE A 532 5.53 14.68 10.20
C ILE A 532 5.57 13.50 9.24
N VAL A 533 6.31 12.46 9.61
CA VAL A 533 6.62 11.31 8.75
C VAL A 533 5.91 10.02 9.21
N GLY A 534 5.28 10.06 10.39
CA GLY A 534 4.55 8.94 10.96
C GLY A 534 3.76 9.30 12.22
N VAL A 535 3.07 8.30 12.75
CA VAL A 535 2.57 8.27 14.13
C VAL A 535 2.99 6.94 14.76
N ASP A 536 3.59 6.99 15.95
CA ASP A 536 3.85 5.82 16.78
C ASP A 536 2.51 5.26 17.28
N ASN A 537 2.16 4.04 16.85
CA ASN A 537 0.85 3.48 17.16
C ASN A 537 0.65 3.11 18.63
N ALA A 538 1.73 2.82 19.38
CA ALA A 538 1.67 2.48 20.79
C ALA A 538 1.53 3.71 21.68
N SER A 539 2.14 4.85 21.32
CA SER A 539 2.14 6.05 22.15
C SER A 539 1.30 7.22 21.64
N GLY A 540 0.82 7.17 20.39
CA GLY A 540 0.12 8.27 19.73
C GLY A 540 1.03 9.44 19.33
N ALA A 541 2.35 9.33 19.53
CA ALA A 541 3.30 10.40 19.23
C ALA A 541 3.50 10.58 17.72
N PHE A 542 3.55 11.82 17.25
CA PHE A 542 4.02 12.12 15.91
C PHE A 542 5.50 11.77 15.78
N ILE A 543 5.86 11.10 14.70
CA ILE A 543 7.26 10.91 14.30
C ILE A 543 7.59 12.11 13.40
N VAL A 544 8.50 12.97 13.85
CA VAL A 544 8.83 14.24 13.19
C VAL A 544 10.27 14.19 12.70
N TYR A 545 10.43 14.20 11.38
CA TYR A 545 11.72 14.31 10.73
C TYR A 545 12.25 15.74 10.85
N CYS A 546 13.43 15.87 11.42
CA CYS A 546 14.20 17.11 11.57
C CYS A 546 15.61 16.86 11.00
N PRO A 547 15.90 17.25 9.73
CA PRO A 547 17.17 16.98 9.05
C PRO A 547 18.35 17.80 9.60
N THR A 548 18.08 18.78 10.47
CA THR A 548 19.10 19.66 11.06
C THR A 548 18.81 19.95 12.54
N THR A 549 19.85 20.32 13.28
CA THR A 549 19.76 20.80 14.66
C THR A 549 18.89 22.06 14.78
N ASP A 550 19.00 22.99 13.83
CA ASP A 550 18.13 24.19 13.77
C ASP A 550 16.66 23.82 13.62
N ALA A 551 16.36 22.81 12.80
CA ALA A 551 14.99 22.32 12.63
C ALA A 551 14.40 21.76 13.95
N LEU A 552 15.22 21.07 14.74
CA LEU A 552 14.86 20.54 16.05
C LEU A 552 14.67 21.67 17.09
N SER A 553 15.57 22.65 17.10
CA SER A 553 15.51 23.85 17.97
C SER A 553 14.22 24.66 17.73
N ASP A 554 13.91 24.94 16.46
CA ASP A 554 12.64 25.55 16.04
C ASP A 554 11.41 24.76 16.53
N LEU A 555 11.43 23.42 16.40
CA LEU A 555 10.29 22.59 16.81
C LEU A 555 10.04 22.70 18.31
N TRP A 556 11.12 22.70 19.10
CA TRP A 556 11.07 22.92 20.53
C TRP A 556 10.45 24.28 20.88
N ALA A 557 10.92 25.36 20.25
CA ALA A 557 10.38 26.71 20.44
C ALA A 557 8.88 26.84 20.07
N MET A 558 8.38 26.02 19.13
CA MET A 558 6.98 26.02 18.72
C MET A 558 6.04 25.19 19.62
N CYS A 559 6.56 24.34 20.52
CA CYS A 559 5.74 23.42 21.33
C CYS A 559 4.60 24.13 22.09
N ASP A 560 4.87 25.27 22.70
CA ASP A 560 3.89 26.09 23.40
C ASP A 560 2.78 26.64 22.49
N VAL A 561 3.14 27.05 21.27
CA VAL A 561 2.19 27.53 20.26
C VAL A 561 1.28 26.38 19.82
N ILE A 562 1.85 25.19 19.65
CA ILE A 562 1.11 23.97 19.27
C ILE A 562 0.15 23.58 20.40
N ASN A 563 0.60 23.50 21.66
CA ASN A 563 -0.26 23.15 22.81
C ASN A 563 -1.43 24.12 23.00
N ARG A 564 -1.20 25.43 22.87
CA ARG A 564 -2.29 26.43 22.90
C ARG A 564 -3.29 26.23 21.75
N SER A 565 -2.79 25.94 20.55
CA SER A 565 -3.63 25.76 19.35
C SER A 565 -4.46 24.48 19.40
N LEU A 566 -3.87 23.38 19.87
CA LEU A 566 -4.52 22.10 20.14
C LEU A 566 -5.62 22.27 21.20
N SER A 567 -5.26 22.80 22.37
CA SER A 567 -6.19 22.99 23.50
C SER A 567 -7.37 23.89 23.13
N ALA A 568 -7.13 25.00 22.41
CA ALA A 568 -8.20 25.89 21.97
C ALA A 568 -9.17 25.22 20.98
N THR A 569 -8.66 24.40 20.05
CA THR A 569 -9.50 23.72 19.05
C THR A 569 -10.29 22.56 19.67
N LEU A 570 -9.68 21.83 20.60
CA LEU A 570 -10.38 20.81 21.40
C LEU A 570 -11.47 21.40 22.30
N LEU A 571 -11.46 22.71 22.57
CA LEU A 571 -12.53 23.40 23.30
C LEU A 571 -13.62 23.99 22.38
N SER A 572 -13.28 24.33 21.13
CA SER A 572 -14.19 25.03 20.21
C SER A 572 -15.06 24.13 19.32
N GLY A 573 -15.03 22.80 19.49
CA GLY A 573 -15.95 21.89 18.80
C GLY A 573 -17.40 22.14 19.23
N GLU A 574 -18.31 22.29 18.26
CA GLU A 574 -19.69 22.72 18.50
C GLU A 574 -20.46 21.71 19.38
N GLU A 575 -20.12 20.42 19.31
CA GLU A 575 -20.69 19.33 20.12
C GLU A 575 -19.65 18.65 21.03
N ASN A 576 -18.89 19.43 21.80
CA ASN A 576 -17.89 18.94 22.75
C ASN A 576 -18.45 18.23 24.02
N SER A 577 -19.32 17.25 23.83
CA SER A 577 -19.67 16.20 24.79
C SER A 577 -18.86 14.93 24.51
N ILE A 578 -17.57 14.97 24.87
CA ILE A 578 -16.62 13.83 24.71
C ILE A 578 -17.08 12.60 25.50
N LEU A 579 -17.92 12.80 26.52
CA LEU A 579 -18.71 11.78 27.21
C LEU A 579 -20.16 12.29 27.23
N GLU A 580 -21.15 11.40 27.08
CA GLU A 580 -22.58 11.76 26.94
C GLU A 580 -23.10 12.70 28.05
N HIS A 581 -22.52 12.64 29.25
CA HIS A 581 -22.90 13.42 30.43
C HIS A 581 -21.95 14.59 30.78
N PHE A 582 -20.87 14.82 30.03
CA PHE A 582 -19.84 15.79 30.40
C PHE A 582 -19.55 16.79 29.27
N LYS A 583 -19.66 18.08 29.57
CA LYS A 583 -19.16 19.15 28.70
C LYS A 583 -17.73 19.50 29.08
N LEU A 584 -16.84 19.59 28.10
CA LEU A 584 -15.45 19.99 28.33
C LEU A 584 -15.36 21.50 28.68
N GLU A 585 -14.68 21.85 29.78
CA GLU A 585 -14.51 23.24 30.24
C GLU A 585 -13.10 23.78 29.94
N SER A 586 -12.06 22.99 30.23
CA SER A 586 -10.67 23.35 29.91
C SER A 586 -9.81 22.12 29.69
N VAL A 587 -8.97 22.17 28.65
CA VAL A 587 -7.90 21.21 28.37
C VAL A 587 -6.56 21.93 28.51
N THR A 588 -5.59 21.28 29.14
CA THR A 588 -4.18 21.67 29.10
C THR A 588 -3.35 20.47 28.64
N THR A 589 -2.57 20.65 27.58
CA THR A 589 -1.62 19.66 27.08
C THR A 589 -0.18 20.13 27.23
N ARG A 590 0.74 19.18 27.39
CA ARG A 590 2.18 19.38 27.17
C ARG A 590 2.64 18.67 25.90
N THR A 591 3.74 19.13 25.33
CA THR A 591 4.48 18.39 24.30
C THR A 591 5.72 17.77 24.92
N ILE A 592 6.00 16.52 24.59
CA ILE A 592 7.24 15.82 24.92
C ILE A 592 7.93 15.49 23.61
N ILE A 593 9.21 15.88 23.50
CA ILE A 593 10.09 15.45 22.41
C ILE A 593 11.06 14.39 22.97
N SER A 594 11.23 13.29 22.26
CA SER A 594 12.11 12.18 22.64
C SER A 594 12.68 11.46 21.40
N GLY A 595 13.77 10.71 21.58
CA GLY A 595 14.46 9.98 20.51
C GLY A 595 15.99 10.02 20.70
N PRO A 596 16.75 9.08 20.12
CA PRO A 596 18.22 9.09 20.17
C PRO A 596 18.84 10.42 19.70
N GLU A 597 18.33 10.96 18.60
CA GLU A 597 18.78 12.20 17.96
C GLU A 597 18.50 13.43 18.86
N PHE A 598 17.37 13.41 19.57
CA PHE A 598 17.06 14.43 20.57
C PHE A 598 17.96 14.35 21.80
N LEU A 599 18.33 13.14 22.24
CA LEU A 599 19.25 12.95 23.36
C LEU A 599 20.67 13.44 23.00
N GLU A 600 21.12 13.18 21.77
CA GLU A 600 22.39 13.70 21.27
C GLU A 600 22.39 15.23 21.24
N TYR A 601 21.36 15.85 20.66
CA TYR A 601 21.19 17.31 20.67
C TYR A 601 21.15 17.89 22.10
N LYS A 602 20.41 17.28 23.02
CA LYS A 602 20.35 17.70 24.42
C LYS A 602 21.74 17.63 25.08
N ASN A 603 22.53 16.61 24.78
CA ASN A 603 23.90 16.48 25.27
C ASN A 603 24.84 17.52 24.64
N GLN A 604 24.66 17.88 23.36
CA GLN A 604 25.41 18.96 22.71
C GLN A 604 25.06 20.33 23.31
N LEU A 605 23.79 20.67 23.51
CA LEU A 605 23.37 21.88 24.22
C LEU A 605 23.98 21.95 25.63
N THR A 606 23.93 20.84 26.37
CA THR A 606 24.48 20.78 27.73
C THR A 606 26.00 21.01 27.74
N LYS A 607 26.73 20.54 26.71
CA LYS A 607 28.16 20.83 26.55
C LYS A 607 28.41 22.31 26.19
N ASN A 608 27.71 22.85 25.21
CA ASN A 608 27.90 24.25 24.79
C ASN A 608 27.60 25.24 25.92
N MET A 609 26.58 24.96 26.75
CA MET A 609 26.31 25.76 27.96
C MET A 609 27.40 25.64 29.04
N ILE A 610 28.16 24.55 29.08
CA ILE A 610 29.31 24.38 29.99
C ILE A 610 30.55 25.09 29.45
N ASP A 611 30.73 25.15 28.13
CA ASP A 611 31.85 25.88 27.49
C ASP A 611 31.66 27.41 27.56
N ASP A 612 30.43 27.92 27.41
CA ASP A 612 30.13 29.36 27.61
C ASP A 612 30.37 29.80 29.07
N ASP A 613 30.08 28.96 30.07
CA ASP A 613 30.38 29.21 31.49
C ASP A 613 31.90 29.15 31.82
N GLN A 614 32.77 28.73 30.88
CA GLN A 614 34.23 28.85 31.00
C GLN A 614 34.80 30.10 30.30
N LEU A 615 33.95 30.96 29.75
CA LEU A 615 34.31 32.22 29.08
C LEU A 615 33.74 33.49 29.77
N ALA A 616 33.18 33.35 30.97
CA ALA A 616 32.60 34.42 31.79
C ALA A 616 33.54 34.90 32.92
#